data_AF-A0A6I5IZW8-F1
#
_entry.id   AF-A0A6I5IZW8-F1
#
_cell.length_a   1.000
_cell.length_b   1.000
_cell.length_c   1.000
_cell.angle_alpha   90.00
_cell.angle_beta   90.00
_cell.angle_gamma   90.00
#
_symmetry.space_group_name_H-M   'P 1'
#
loop_
_entity.id
_entity.type
_entity.pdbx_description
1 polymer ?
#
loop_
_entity_poly.entity_id
_entity_poly.type
_entity_poly.pdbx_seq_one_letter_code
_entity_poly.pdbx_strand_id
1 'polypeptide(L)'
;MVCGQTIGLSSHELPFIALLIPVLWVLPRSGLAGLVLLIGMATYGITLAHQPAALSVSMWVVFPLMMVAFSRASNMGIMAVSGLILLTLQVGIMVTQSAEKLDGTPSMTFLQLLSVMAIWWAANSWKFSPHRHWWALILLVPLWIAEATFAVLLALCITGLLAIISQLVKASSFQWAKLLCWTLPSIAFMAVVISPAIEVPNSVFVVWLCLLSTAWMTDYLLKSTEEPIS
;
A
#
# COMPACT_ATOMS: atom_id res chain seq x y z
N MET A 1 1.47 16.75 -22.86
CA MET A 1 2.92 17.06 -22.75
C MET A 1 3.35 17.65 -21.41
N VAL A 2 2.43 17.92 -20.46
CA VAL A 2 2.78 18.54 -19.16
C VAL A 2 3.11 17.51 -18.06
N CYS A 3 2.73 16.24 -18.19
CA CYS A 3 3.03 15.22 -17.17
C CYS A 3 4.39 14.53 -17.32
N GLY A 4 5.11 14.78 -18.43
CA GLY A 4 6.40 14.13 -18.73
C GLY A 4 7.64 14.92 -18.29
N GLN A 5 7.50 16.22 -18.03
CA GLN A 5 8.62 17.09 -17.61
C GLN A 5 8.69 17.31 -16.08
N THR A 6 7.79 16.71 -15.30
CA THR A 6 7.64 17.01 -13.86
C THR A 6 8.18 15.95 -12.92
N ILE A 7 8.69 14.81 -13.44
CA ILE A 7 9.41 13.81 -12.62
C ILE A 7 10.86 14.26 -12.34
N GLY A 8 11.38 15.25 -13.08
CA GLY A 8 12.78 15.68 -12.99
C GLY A 8 13.07 16.97 -12.20
N LEU A 9 12.10 17.64 -11.56
CA LEU A 9 12.31 19.00 -11.04
C LEU A 9 11.70 19.34 -9.67
N SER A 10 11.39 18.37 -8.79
CA SER A 10 10.99 18.72 -7.41
C SER A 10 11.61 17.80 -6.36
N SER A 11 12.93 17.74 -6.35
CA SER A 11 13.76 17.08 -5.33
C SER A 11 13.71 17.73 -3.95
N HIS A 12 12.68 18.50 -3.59
CA HIS A 12 12.65 19.09 -2.24
C HIS A 12 11.32 19.27 -1.53
N GLU A 13 10.17 19.36 -2.19
CA GLU A 13 8.93 19.65 -1.46
C GLU A 13 7.72 18.96 -2.09
N LEU A 14 7.67 17.63 -1.97
CA LEU A 14 6.36 16.97 -1.91
C LEU A 14 5.83 17.26 -0.50
N PRO A 15 4.83 18.16 -0.33
CA PRO A 15 4.39 18.51 1.00
C PRO A 15 3.64 17.30 1.53
N PHE A 16 4.27 16.60 2.48
CA PHE A 16 3.72 15.56 3.34
C PHE A 16 2.28 15.88 3.82
N ILE A 17 1.97 17.17 3.96
CA ILE A 17 0.66 17.74 4.29
C ILE A 17 -0.44 17.38 3.26
N ALA A 18 -0.13 17.29 1.97
CA ALA A 18 -1.09 16.93 0.92
C ALA A 18 -1.59 15.47 1.07
N LEU A 19 -0.74 14.60 1.62
CA LEU A 19 -1.03 13.18 1.85
C LEU A 19 -1.76 12.96 3.19
N LEU A 20 -1.61 13.88 4.15
CA LEU A 20 -2.32 13.87 5.43
C LEU A 20 -3.83 14.12 5.29
N ILE A 21 -4.27 14.87 4.28
CA ILE A 21 -5.68 15.27 4.11
C ILE A 21 -6.61 14.06 3.85
N PRO A 22 -6.31 13.16 2.88
CA PRO A 22 -7.06 11.92 2.72
C PRO A 22 -7.03 11.04 3.97
N VAL A 23 -5.89 11.01 4.67
CA VAL A 23 -5.70 10.22 5.90
C VAL A 23 -6.62 10.71 7.02
N LEU A 24 -6.69 12.03 7.24
CA LEU A 24 -7.55 12.66 8.24
C LEU A 24 -9.05 12.53 7.90
N TRP A 25 -9.40 12.46 6.61
CA TRP A 25 -10.78 12.22 6.17
C TRP A 25 -11.25 10.79 6.48
N VAL A 26 -10.35 9.81 6.39
CA VAL A 26 -10.64 8.41 6.73
C VAL A 26 -10.57 8.17 8.24
N LEU A 27 -9.74 8.93 8.97
CA LEU A 27 -9.44 8.75 10.40
C LEU A 27 -10.57 8.83 11.46
N PRO A 28 -11.74 9.51 11.30
CA PRO A 28 -12.38 10.14 12.47
C PRO A 28 -12.86 9.25 13.61
N ARG A 29 -12.88 7.90 13.52
CA ARG A 29 -13.53 7.08 14.56
C ARG A 29 -12.97 5.68 14.84
N SER A 30 -11.70 5.36 14.59
CA SER A 30 -11.16 4.00 14.82
C SER A 30 -10.29 3.81 16.08
N GLY A 31 -10.26 4.77 17.01
CA GLY A 31 -9.55 4.60 18.29
C GLY A 31 -8.06 4.27 18.08
N LEU A 32 -7.58 3.18 18.70
CA LEU A 32 -6.19 2.73 18.59
C LEU A 32 -5.79 2.34 17.15
N ALA A 33 -6.71 1.77 16.35
CA ALA A 33 -6.43 1.40 14.96
C ALA A 33 -6.19 2.62 14.06
N GLY A 34 -6.87 3.74 14.33
CA GLY A 34 -6.66 4.99 13.60
C GLY A 34 -5.30 5.61 13.88
N LEU A 35 -4.85 5.55 15.14
CA LEU A 35 -3.50 5.98 15.51
C LEU A 35 -2.42 5.10 14.86
N VAL A 36 -2.61 3.78 14.88
CA VAL A 36 -1.68 2.85 14.21
C VAL A 36 -1.64 3.09 12.71
N LEU A 37 -2.78 3.36 12.07
CA LEU A 37 -2.82 3.72 10.65
C LEU A 37 -2.04 5.00 10.36
N LEU A 38 -2.25 6.05 11.17
CA LEU A 38 -1.58 7.34 10.98
C LEU A 38 -0.06 7.21 11.17
N ILE A 39 0.37 6.52 12.23
CA ILE A 39 1.79 6.24 12.49
C ILE A 39 2.38 5.38 11.37
N GLY A 40 1.67 4.35 10.91
CA GLY A 40 2.11 3.50 9.82
C GLY A 40 2.28 4.26 8.51
N MET A 41 1.32 5.11 8.15
CA MET A 41 1.42 5.93 6.94
C MET A 41 2.48 7.02 7.04
N ALA A 42 2.65 7.62 8.22
CA ALA A 42 3.71 8.61 8.46
C ALA A 42 5.11 7.97 8.36
N THR A 43 5.30 6.81 9.01
CA THR A 43 6.57 6.06 8.95
C THR A 43 6.89 5.61 7.53
N TYR A 44 5.91 5.06 6.79
CA TYR A 44 6.05 4.73 5.38
C TYR A 44 6.40 5.95 4.51
N GLY A 45 5.78 7.10 4.77
CA GLY A 45 6.07 8.34 4.04
C GLY A 45 7.51 8.84 4.26
N ILE A 46 8.04 8.68 5.46
CA ILE A 46 9.42 9.07 5.81
C ILE A 46 10.44 8.14 5.15
N THR A 47 10.16 6.83 5.06
CA THR A 47 11.06 5.88 4.39
C THR A 47 11.13 6.10 2.89
N LEU A 48 10.09 6.66 2.28
CA LEU A 48 10.02 6.93 0.84
C LEU A 48 11.16 7.83 0.32
N ALA A 49 11.64 8.77 1.15
CA ALA A 49 12.76 9.65 0.78
C ALA A 49 14.12 8.95 0.76
N HIS A 50 14.22 7.78 1.40
CA HIS A 50 15.47 7.03 1.61
C HIS A 50 15.52 5.72 0.83
N GLN A 51 14.45 5.37 0.11
CA GLN A 51 14.32 4.10 -0.61
C GLN A 51 13.96 4.34 -2.09
N PRO A 52 14.43 3.48 -3.01
CA PRO A 52 13.98 3.51 -4.39
C PRO A 52 12.46 3.36 -4.49
N ALA A 53 11.83 4.14 -5.38
CA ALA A 53 10.39 4.11 -5.59
C ALA A 53 9.89 2.70 -5.97
N ALA A 54 10.63 1.97 -6.81
CA ALA A 54 10.30 0.60 -7.22
C ALA A 54 10.22 -0.35 -6.02
N LEU A 55 11.21 -0.29 -5.13
CA LEU A 55 11.26 -1.12 -3.91
C LEU A 55 10.10 -0.75 -2.98
N SER A 56 9.85 0.56 -2.83
CA SER A 56 8.78 1.05 -1.98
C SER A 56 7.38 0.62 -2.42
N VAL A 57 7.10 0.73 -3.72
CA VAL A 57 5.81 0.35 -4.29
C VAL A 57 5.63 -1.17 -4.26
N SER A 58 6.70 -1.95 -4.50
CA SER A 58 6.64 -3.41 -4.42
C SER A 58 6.22 -3.92 -3.05
N MET A 59 6.55 -3.19 -1.97
CA MET A 59 6.23 -3.57 -0.59
C MET A 59 4.72 -3.76 -0.35
N TRP A 60 3.87 -3.06 -1.11
CA TRP A 60 2.43 -3.19 -0.98
C TRP A 60 1.89 -4.56 -1.39
N VAL A 61 2.67 -5.41 -2.07
CA VAL A 61 2.30 -6.81 -2.34
C VAL A 61 2.13 -7.63 -1.05
N VAL A 62 2.66 -7.14 0.08
CA VAL A 62 2.42 -7.76 1.40
C VAL A 62 0.94 -7.67 1.81
N PHE A 63 0.19 -6.66 1.34
CA PHE A 63 -1.25 -6.54 1.65
C PHE A 63 -2.08 -7.76 1.24
N PRO A 64 -2.08 -8.18 -0.04
CA PRO A 64 -2.82 -9.36 -0.46
C PRO A 64 -2.28 -10.64 0.21
N LEU A 65 -0.96 -10.76 0.40
CA LEU A 65 -0.37 -11.90 1.09
C LEU A 65 -0.89 -12.04 2.53
N MET A 66 -0.91 -10.94 3.28
CA MET A 66 -1.44 -10.93 4.66
C MET A 66 -2.95 -11.19 4.69
N MET A 67 -3.71 -10.65 3.73
CA MET A 67 -5.15 -10.93 3.61
C MET A 67 -5.44 -12.42 3.46
N VAL A 68 -4.63 -13.14 2.67
CA VAL A 68 -4.79 -14.57 2.45
C VAL A 68 -4.28 -15.39 3.64
N ALA A 69 -3.08 -15.07 4.12
CA ALA A 69 -2.44 -15.78 5.23
C ALA A 69 -3.27 -15.72 6.52
N PHE A 70 -3.95 -14.61 6.80
CA PHE A 70 -4.81 -14.44 7.98
C PHE A 70 -6.31 -14.59 7.68
N SER A 71 -6.66 -15.23 6.56
CA SER A 71 -8.06 -15.53 6.24
C SER A 71 -8.63 -16.62 7.17
N ARG A 72 -9.97 -16.69 7.29
CA ARG A 72 -10.63 -17.69 8.15
C ARG A 72 -10.37 -19.14 7.74
N ALA A 73 -10.11 -19.37 6.47
CA ALA A 73 -9.77 -20.68 5.90
C ALA A 73 -8.32 -21.09 6.18
N SER A 74 -7.48 -20.15 6.63
CA SER A 74 -6.06 -20.36 6.79
C SER A 74 -5.72 -21.22 8.01
N ASN A 75 -4.78 -22.13 7.82
CA ASN A 75 -4.22 -22.96 8.86
C ASN A 75 -2.85 -22.45 9.29
N MET A 76 -2.39 -22.86 10.48
CA MET A 76 -1.09 -22.45 11.00
C MET A 76 0.09 -22.79 10.06
N GLY A 77 0.00 -23.90 9.34
CA GLY A 77 1.00 -24.27 8.33
C GLY A 77 1.07 -23.28 7.16
N ILE A 78 -0.07 -22.81 6.66
CA ILE A 78 -0.14 -21.82 5.57
C ILE A 78 0.42 -20.48 6.03
N MET A 79 0.08 -20.05 7.24
CA MET A 79 0.65 -18.86 7.86
C MET A 79 2.17 -18.97 8.01
N ALA A 80 2.67 -20.10 8.51
CA ALA A 80 4.09 -20.32 8.72
C ALA A 80 4.88 -20.33 7.40
N VAL A 81 4.39 -21.03 6.38
CA VAL A 81 5.05 -21.10 5.06
C VAL A 81 5.03 -19.74 4.37
N SER A 82 3.87 -19.05 4.35
CA SER A 82 3.76 -17.72 3.75
C SER A 82 4.64 -16.70 4.46
N GLY A 83 4.69 -16.76 5.79
CA GLY A 83 5.56 -15.93 6.61
C GLY A 83 7.05 -16.22 6.34
N LEU A 84 7.43 -17.48 6.21
CA LEU A 84 8.82 -17.87 5.91
C LEU A 84 9.25 -17.41 4.52
N ILE A 85 8.38 -17.54 3.51
CA ILE A 85 8.62 -17.03 2.15
C ILE A 85 8.80 -15.51 2.18
N LEU A 86 7.90 -14.79 2.86
CA LEU A 86 7.99 -13.35 3.01
C LEU A 86 9.32 -12.94 3.66
N LEU A 87 9.66 -13.54 4.81
CA LEU A 87 10.89 -13.22 5.54
C LEU A 87 12.13 -13.53 4.69
N THR A 88 12.19 -14.69 4.04
CA THR A 88 13.33 -15.10 3.23
C THR A 88 13.58 -14.13 2.08
N LEU A 89 12.52 -13.73 1.37
CA LEU A 89 12.62 -12.81 0.25
C LEU A 89 13.00 -11.39 0.71
N GLN A 90 12.43 -10.92 1.83
CA GLN A 90 12.77 -9.59 2.38
C GLN A 90 14.21 -9.54 2.91
N VAL A 91 14.66 -10.60 3.58
CA VAL A 91 16.07 -10.73 3.98
C VAL A 91 16.98 -10.79 2.74
N GLY A 92 16.58 -11.49 1.68
CA GLY A 92 17.31 -11.51 0.41
C GLY A 92 17.51 -10.12 -0.18
N ILE A 93 16.47 -9.27 -0.16
CA ILE A 93 16.57 -7.86 -0.56
C ILE A 93 17.52 -7.10 0.36
N MET A 94 17.39 -7.23 1.68
CA MET A 94 18.24 -6.55 2.66
C MET A 94 19.72 -6.92 2.53
N VAL A 95 20.03 -8.20 2.28
CA VAL A 95 21.41 -8.67 2.04
C VAL A 95 21.95 -8.12 0.72
N THR A 96 21.10 -7.99 -0.30
CA THR A 96 21.50 -7.38 -1.58
C THR A 96 21.78 -5.89 -1.43
N GLN A 97 21.00 -5.19 -0.59
CA GLN A 97 21.24 -3.79 -0.23
C GLN A 97 22.53 -3.63 0.59
N SER A 98 22.79 -4.51 1.56
CA SER A 98 24.03 -4.45 2.34
C SER A 98 25.28 -4.79 1.52
N ALA A 99 25.11 -5.51 0.41
CA ALA A 99 26.17 -5.77 -0.56
C ALA A 99 26.36 -4.62 -1.58
N GLU A 100 25.65 -3.50 -1.41
CA GLU A 100 25.67 -2.34 -2.32
C GLU A 100 25.27 -2.69 -3.77
N LYS A 101 24.57 -3.83 -3.96
CA LYS A 101 24.08 -4.29 -5.28
C LYS A 101 22.67 -3.78 -5.59
N LEU A 102 22.04 -3.13 -4.62
CA LEU A 102 20.68 -2.61 -4.71
C LEU A 102 20.59 -1.32 -3.89
N ASP A 103 20.03 -0.28 -4.48
CA ASP A 103 19.86 1.01 -3.81
C ASP A 103 18.90 0.92 -2.61
N GLY A 104 19.13 1.83 -1.67
CA GLY A 104 18.39 1.92 -0.41
C GLY A 104 19.10 1.20 0.75
N THR A 105 18.54 1.38 1.94
CA THR A 105 19.15 0.87 3.18
C THR A 105 18.33 -0.28 3.78
N PRO A 106 18.97 -1.35 4.28
CA PRO A 106 18.29 -2.50 4.87
C PRO A 106 17.36 -2.13 6.03
N SER A 107 17.80 -1.18 6.87
CA SER A 107 17.02 -0.68 8.02
C SER A 107 15.73 0.00 7.59
N MET A 108 15.77 0.78 6.50
CA MET A 108 14.57 1.41 5.96
C MET A 108 13.63 0.38 5.32
N THR A 109 14.15 -0.67 4.68
CA THR A 109 13.32 -1.76 4.12
C THR A 109 12.59 -2.48 5.24
N PHE A 110 13.27 -2.73 6.34
CA PHE A 110 12.68 -3.35 7.52
C PHE A 110 11.60 -2.47 8.15
N LEU A 111 11.87 -1.17 8.33
CA LEU A 111 10.90 -0.22 8.85
C LEU A 111 9.67 -0.11 7.92
N GLN A 112 9.90 -0.14 6.61
CA GLN A 112 8.85 -0.08 5.61
C GLN A 112 7.98 -1.35 5.60
N LEU A 113 8.58 -2.54 5.76
CA LEU A 113 7.85 -3.78 5.97
C LEU A 113 6.94 -3.71 7.20
N LEU A 114 7.49 -3.27 8.35
CA LEU A 114 6.72 -3.12 9.58
C LEU A 114 5.58 -2.11 9.41
N SER A 115 5.82 -0.99 8.72
CA SER A 115 4.81 0.01 8.46
C SER A 115 3.66 -0.56 7.61
N VAL A 116 3.95 -1.30 6.54
CA VAL A 116 2.94 -1.93 5.68
C VAL A 116 2.13 -2.98 6.45
N MET A 117 2.78 -3.78 7.30
CA MET A 117 2.08 -4.74 8.17
C MET A 117 1.18 -4.04 9.19
N ALA A 118 1.62 -2.92 9.77
CA ALA A 118 0.83 -2.12 10.70
C ALA A 118 -0.38 -1.45 10.01
N ILE A 119 -0.18 -0.89 8.81
CA ILE A 119 -1.27 -0.32 7.99
C ILE A 119 -2.28 -1.41 7.63
N TRP A 120 -1.82 -2.60 7.25
CA TRP A 120 -2.71 -3.74 6.99
C TRP A 120 -3.51 -4.14 8.23
N TRP A 121 -2.86 -4.27 9.38
CA TRP A 121 -3.53 -4.62 10.63
C TRP A 121 -4.59 -3.58 11.02
N ALA A 122 -4.26 -2.29 10.88
CA ALA A 122 -5.19 -1.20 11.13
C ALA A 122 -6.37 -1.20 10.16
N ALA A 123 -6.13 -1.48 8.87
CA ALA A 123 -7.16 -1.58 7.84
C ALA A 123 -8.09 -2.77 8.08
N ASN A 124 -7.56 -3.93 8.49
CA ASN A 124 -8.36 -5.13 8.78
C ASN A 124 -9.15 -5.04 10.10
N SER A 125 -8.61 -4.32 11.08
CA SER A 125 -9.28 -4.05 12.36
C SER A 125 -10.36 -2.96 12.25
N TRP A 126 -10.48 -2.33 11.09
CA TRP A 126 -11.39 -1.22 10.86
C TRP A 126 -12.84 -1.70 10.71
N LYS A 127 -13.70 -1.29 11.66
CA LYS A 127 -15.16 -1.43 11.51
C LYS A 127 -15.69 -0.22 10.75
N PHE A 128 -16.17 -0.41 9.51
CA PHE A 128 -16.77 0.66 8.71
C PHE A 128 -17.94 1.29 9.46
N SER A 129 -17.78 2.54 9.92
CA SER A 129 -18.87 3.34 10.49
C SER A 129 -19.48 4.22 9.40
N PRO A 130 -20.82 4.34 9.30
CA PRO A 130 -21.49 5.04 8.22
C PRO A 130 -21.39 6.58 8.28
N HIS A 131 -20.89 7.17 9.37
CA HIS A 131 -20.77 8.62 9.51
C HIS A 131 -19.52 9.17 8.81
N ARG A 132 -19.73 9.73 7.62
CA ARG A 132 -18.69 10.37 6.79
C ARG A 132 -18.63 11.86 7.14
N HIS A 133 -17.56 12.31 7.80
CA HIS A 133 -17.39 13.71 8.18
C HIS A 133 -16.75 14.49 7.02
N TRP A 134 -17.56 15.31 6.33
CA TRP A 134 -17.11 16.23 5.26
C TRP A 134 -16.20 17.36 5.75
N TRP A 135 -15.95 17.44 7.06
CA TRP A 135 -15.12 18.46 7.71
C TRP A 135 -13.66 18.47 7.22
N ALA A 136 -13.08 17.35 6.80
CA ALA A 136 -11.69 17.35 6.30
C ALA A 136 -11.54 18.10 4.96
N LEU A 137 -12.64 18.34 4.23
CA LEU A 137 -12.60 19.18 3.02
C LEU A 137 -12.41 20.67 3.35
N ILE A 138 -12.73 21.11 4.58
CA ILE A 138 -12.42 22.48 5.03
C ILE A 138 -10.90 22.69 5.11
N LEU A 139 -10.11 21.64 5.35
CA LEU A 139 -8.65 21.71 5.37
C LEU A 139 -8.02 21.97 3.98
N LEU A 140 -8.79 21.89 2.90
CA LEU A 140 -8.35 22.32 1.56
C LEU A 140 -8.31 23.84 1.42
N VAL A 141 -9.09 24.59 2.22
CA VAL A 141 -9.19 26.06 2.13
C VAL A 141 -7.87 26.75 2.52
N PRO A 142 -7.20 26.40 3.63
CA PRO A 142 -5.88 26.97 3.95
C PRO A 142 -4.80 26.59 2.92
N LEU A 143 -4.88 25.37 2.36
CA LEU A 143 -3.93 24.89 1.36
C LEU A 143 -4.07 25.64 0.02
N TRP A 144 -5.31 26.00 -0.34
CA TRP A 144 -5.62 26.84 -1.49
C TRP A 144 -5.10 28.27 -1.29
N ILE A 145 -5.23 28.81 -0.07
CA ILE A 145 -4.70 30.13 0.30
C ILE A 145 -3.16 30.15 0.27
N ALA A 146 -2.51 29.01 0.53
CA ALA A 146 -1.06 28.86 0.48
C ALA A 146 -0.48 28.69 -0.94
N GLU A 147 -1.27 28.91 -2.00
CA GLU A 147 -0.90 28.79 -3.43
C GLU A 147 -0.33 27.42 -3.87
N ALA A 148 -0.42 26.39 -3.02
CA ALA A 148 0.00 25.02 -3.30
C ALA A 148 -1.04 24.28 -4.18
N THR A 149 -1.34 24.82 -5.36
CA THR A 149 -2.36 24.33 -6.30
C THR A 149 -2.20 22.85 -6.68
N PHE A 150 -0.96 22.38 -6.79
CA PHE A 150 -0.64 20.98 -7.06
C PHE A 150 -1.05 20.05 -5.90
N ALA A 151 -0.81 20.45 -4.66
CA ALA A 151 -1.18 19.69 -3.46
C ALA A 151 -2.70 19.57 -3.33
N VAL A 152 -3.44 20.63 -3.67
CA VAL A 152 -4.91 20.64 -3.67
C VAL A 152 -5.45 19.69 -4.74
N LEU A 153 -4.98 19.78 -5.98
CA LEU A 153 -5.41 18.90 -7.07
C LEU A 153 -5.15 17.42 -6.75
N LEU A 154 -3.97 17.12 -6.19
CA LEU A 154 -3.61 15.77 -5.78
C LEU A 154 -4.51 15.24 -4.66
N ALA A 155 -4.73 16.04 -3.61
CA ALA A 155 -5.62 15.66 -2.50
C ALA A 155 -7.06 15.47 -2.98
N LEU A 156 -7.54 16.29 -3.91
CA LEU A 156 -8.90 16.19 -4.47
C LEU A 156 -9.05 14.95 -5.37
N CYS A 157 -8.03 14.62 -6.15
CA CYS A 157 -8.01 13.40 -6.95
C CYS A 157 -8.00 12.13 -6.08
N ILE A 158 -7.17 12.11 -5.03
CA ILE A 158 -7.10 10.99 -4.08
C ILE A 158 -8.42 10.84 -3.30
N THR A 159 -8.99 11.94 -2.80
CA THR A 159 -10.28 11.90 -2.08
C THR A 159 -11.44 11.49 -3.00
N GLY A 160 -11.44 11.95 -4.26
CA GLY A 160 -12.39 11.50 -5.28
C GLY A 160 -12.29 10.00 -5.56
N LEU A 161 -11.07 9.48 -5.75
CA LEU A 161 -10.81 8.05 -5.93
C LEU A 161 -11.28 7.24 -4.72
N LEU A 162 -10.95 7.66 -3.49
CA LEU A 162 -11.42 7.01 -2.27
C LEU A 162 -12.94 7.07 -2.13
N ALA A 163 -13.58 8.16 -2.54
CA ALA A 163 -15.03 8.28 -2.54
C ALA A 163 -15.68 7.26 -3.50
N ILE A 164 -15.17 7.14 -4.73
CA ILE A 164 -15.64 6.16 -5.71
C ILE A 164 -15.43 4.73 -5.20
N ILE A 165 -14.23 4.40 -4.71
CA ILE A 165 -13.92 3.09 -4.12
C ILE A 165 -14.86 2.78 -2.96
N SER A 166 -15.13 3.75 -2.09
CA SER A 166 -16.03 3.55 -0.95
C SER A 166 -17.48 3.34 -1.35
N GLN A 167 -17.92 3.90 -2.48
CA GLN A 167 -19.25 3.65 -3.04
C GLN A 167 -19.30 2.27 -3.70
N LEU A 168 -18.23 1.88 -4.39
CA LEU A 168 -18.09 0.58 -5.02
C LEU A 168 -18.08 -0.56 -3.99
N VAL A 169 -17.37 -0.39 -2.88
CA VAL A 169 -17.36 -1.36 -1.76
C VAL A 169 -18.72 -1.45 -1.05
N LYS A 170 -19.52 -0.39 -1.06
CA LYS A 170 -20.90 -0.41 -0.53
C LYS A 170 -21.90 -1.10 -1.48
N ALA A 171 -21.60 -1.19 -2.77
CA ALA A 171 -22.44 -1.90 -3.72
C ALA A 171 -22.36 -3.41 -3.42
N SER A 172 -23.40 -3.94 -2.78
CA SER A 172 -23.45 -5.28 -2.16
C SER A 172 -23.45 -6.45 -3.14
N SER A 173 -23.34 -6.21 -4.44
CA SER A 173 -23.42 -7.26 -5.46
C SER A 173 -22.12 -8.07 -5.60
N PHE A 174 -20.98 -7.57 -5.11
CA PHE A 174 -19.68 -8.20 -5.35
C PHE A 174 -18.66 -7.95 -4.22
N GLN A 175 -17.68 -8.84 -4.04
CA GLN A 175 -16.59 -8.71 -3.06
C GLN A 175 -15.51 -7.69 -3.52
N TRP A 176 -15.93 -6.45 -3.83
CA TRP A 176 -15.06 -5.39 -4.36
C TRP A 176 -13.85 -5.09 -3.46
N ALA A 177 -14.02 -5.16 -2.13
CA ALA A 177 -12.92 -4.95 -1.18
C ALA A 177 -11.81 -6.00 -1.34
N LYS A 178 -12.19 -7.27 -1.57
CA LYS A 178 -11.23 -8.35 -1.81
C LYS A 178 -10.52 -8.14 -3.15
N LEU A 179 -11.26 -7.84 -4.22
CA LEU A 179 -10.64 -7.57 -5.53
C LEU A 179 -9.67 -6.39 -5.49
N LEU A 180 -10.08 -5.26 -4.91
CA LEU A 180 -9.25 -4.05 -4.87
C LEU A 180 -7.96 -4.26 -4.07
N CYS A 181 -8.00 -5.04 -2.99
CA CYS A 181 -6.79 -5.39 -2.23
C CYS A 181 -5.75 -6.13 -3.08
N TRP A 182 -6.19 -6.87 -4.10
CA TRP A 182 -5.32 -7.62 -5.00
C TRP A 182 -4.88 -6.81 -6.21
N THR A 183 -5.82 -6.12 -6.85
CA THR A 183 -5.56 -5.42 -8.10
C THR A 183 -4.81 -4.11 -7.87
N LEU A 184 -5.04 -3.43 -6.75
CA LEU A 184 -4.47 -2.11 -6.52
C LEU A 184 -2.95 -2.15 -6.33
N PRO A 185 -2.37 -3.02 -5.46
CA PRO A 185 -0.91 -3.17 -5.39
C PRO A 185 -0.31 -3.69 -6.70
N SER A 186 -1.06 -4.55 -7.41
CA SER A 186 -0.56 -5.15 -8.64
C SER A 186 -0.46 -4.15 -9.79
N ILE A 187 -1.51 -3.38 -10.01
CA ILE A 187 -1.55 -2.32 -11.03
C ILE A 187 -0.56 -1.21 -10.67
N ALA A 188 -0.45 -0.84 -9.39
CA ALA A 188 0.50 0.18 -8.94
C ALA A 188 1.95 -0.20 -9.28
N PHE A 189 2.36 -1.44 -8.99
CA PHE A 189 3.72 -1.88 -9.30
C PHE A 189 3.94 -2.05 -10.82
N MET A 190 2.96 -2.61 -11.55
CA MET A 190 3.06 -2.71 -13.01
C MET A 190 3.18 -1.35 -13.70
N ALA A 191 2.49 -0.33 -13.19
CA ALA A 191 2.64 1.03 -13.69
C ALA A 191 4.06 1.58 -13.50
N VAL A 192 4.73 1.21 -12.39
CA VAL A 192 6.15 1.55 -12.16
C VAL A 192 7.06 0.81 -13.13
N VAL A 193 6.82 -0.48 -13.37
CA VAL A 193 7.62 -1.31 -14.29
C VAL A 193 7.56 -0.81 -15.75
N ILE A 194 6.40 -0.31 -16.19
CA ILE A 194 6.22 0.20 -17.57
C ILE A 194 6.73 1.65 -17.69
N SER A 195 6.92 2.35 -16.58
CA SER A 195 7.37 3.74 -16.59
C SER A 195 8.81 3.85 -17.08
N PRO A 196 9.07 4.59 -18.17
CA PRO A 196 10.44 4.78 -18.67
C PRO A 196 11.32 5.63 -17.75
N ALA A 197 10.72 6.26 -16.73
CA ALA A 197 11.43 7.12 -15.78
C ALA A 197 11.99 6.37 -14.56
N ILE A 198 11.61 5.10 -14.35
CA ILE A 198 11.99 4.33 -13.16
C ILE A 198 12.60 3.01 -13.62
N GLU A 199 13.88 2.83 -13.36
CA GLU A 199 14.53 1.53 -13.55
C GLU A 199 14.16 0.60 -12.39
N VAL A 200 13.55 -0.54 -12.71
CA VAL A 200 13.17 -1.56 -11.72
C VAL A 200 14.27 -2.63 -11.67
N PRO A 201 14.96 -2.81 -10.53
CA PRO A 201 15.95 -3.87 -10.39
C PRO A 201 15.30 -5.26 -10.53
N ASN A 202 15.95 -6.16 -11.29
CA ASN A 202 15.45 -7.51 -11.52
C ASN A 202 15.17 -8.27 -10.21
N SER A 203 15.99 -8.06 -9.18
CA SER A 203 15.80 -8.66 -7.85
C SER A 203 14.47 -8.25 -7.21
N VAL A 204 14.10 -6.97 -7.30
CA VAL A 204 12.84 -6.43 -6.77
C VAL A 204 11.65 -7.00 -7.55
N PHE A 205 11.76 -7.05 -8.88
CA PHE A 205 10.71 -7.61 -9.74
C PHE A 205 10.44 -9.10 -9.45
N VAL A 206 11.49 -9.90 -9.31
CA VAL A 206 11.39 -11.34 -9.00
C VAL A 206 10.78 -11.56 -7.62
N VAL A 207 11.23 -10.82 -6.60
CA VAL A 207 10.66 -10.91 -5.24
C VAL A 207 9.18 -10.54 -5.24
N TRP A 208 8.82 -9.45 -5.92
CA TRP A 208 7.43 -9.03 -6.04
C TRP A 208 6.55 -10.09 -6.73
N LEU A 209 7.00 -10.64 -7.86
CA LEU A 209 6.30 -11.71 -8.56
C LEU A 209 6.15 -12.96 -7.69
N CYS A 210 7.18 -13.32 -6.94
CA CYS A 210 7.17 -14.49 -6.07
C CYS A 210 6.19 -14.32 -4.89
N LEU A 211 6.14 -13.13 -4.28
CA LEU A 211 5.17 -12.83 -3.23
C LEU A 211 3.74 -12.81 -3.77
N LEU A 212 3.53 -12.21 -4.95
CA LEU A 212 2.23 -12.19 -5.60
C LEU A 212 1.76 -13.60 -5.96
N SER A 213 2.63 -14.42 -6.55
CA SER A 213 2.31 -15.80 -6.91
C SER A 213 2.05 -16.66 -5.68
N THR A 214 2.78 -16.44 -4.58
CA THR A 214 2.52 -17.11 -3.29
C THR A 214 1.14 -16.73 -2.75
N ALA A 215 0.77 -15.45 -2.79
CA ALA A 215 -0.57 -15.01 -2.38
C ALA A 215 -1.67 -15.65 -3.25
N TRP A 216 -1.49 -15.63 -4.58
CA TRP A 216 -2.39 -16.27 -5.56
C TRP A 216 -2.56 -17.77 -5.31
N MET A 217 -1.46 -18.51 -5.22
CA MET A 217 -1.49 -19.96 -5.00
C MET A 217 -2.13 -20.30 -3.66
N THR A 218 -1.85 -19.52 -2.62
CA THR A 218 -2.45 -19.75 -1.30
C THR A 218 -3.96 -19.51 -1.32
N ASP A 219 -4.45 -18.43 -1.97
CA ASP A 219 -5.89 -18.19 -2.10
C ASP A 219 -6.58 -19.28 -2.92
N TYR A 220 -5.93 -19.77 -3.99
CA TYR A 220 -6.43 -20.89 -4.79
C TYR A 220 -6.52 -22.18 -3.96
N LEU A 221 -5.46 -22.54 -3.23
CA LEU A 221 -5.43 -23.74 -2.38
C LEU A 221 -6.51 -23.70 -1.28
N LEU A 222 -6.72 -22.53 -0.69
CA LEU A 222 -7.76 -22.34 0.32
C LEU A 222 -9.15 -22.55 -0.28
N LYS A 223 -9.43 -21.94 -1.44
CA LYS A 223 -10.71 -22.12 -2.14
C LYS A 223 -10.95 -23.56 -2.60
N SER A 224 -9.93 -24.24 -3.11
CA SER A 224 -10.05 -25.64 -3.56
C SER A 224 -10.29 -26.61 -2.41
N THR A 225 -9.92 -26.23 -1.18
CA THR A 225 -10.20 -27.04 0.03
C THR A 225 -11.60 -26.74 0.57
N GLU A 226 -12.14 -25.54 0.31
CA GLU A 226 -13.48 -25.12 0.73
C GLU A 226 -14.60 -25.61 -0.20
N GLU A 227 -14.32 -25.95 -1.47
CA GLU A 227 -15.29 -26.58 -2.37
C GLU A 227 -15.45 -28.07 -2.01
N PRO A 228 -16.58 -28.49 -1.39
CA PRO A 228 -16.84 -29.91 -1.22
C PRO A 228 -17.06 -30.53 -2.61
N ILE A 229 -16.38 -31.64 -2.85
CA ILE A 229 -16.65 -32.58 -3.94
C ILE A 229 -18.15 -32.88 -3.92
N SER A 230 -18.91 -32.29 -4.84
CA SER A 230 -20.32 -32.60 -5.10
C SER A 230 -20.44 -33.58 -6.25
#